data_AF-A0A7M3Z6K5-F1
#
_entry.id   AF-A0A7M3Z6K5-F1
#
_cell.length_a   1.000
_cell.length_b   1.000
_cell.length_c   1.000
_cell.angle_alpha   90.00
_cell.angle_beta   90.00
_cell.angle_gamma   90.00
#
_symmetry.space_group_name_H-M   'P 1'
#
loop_
_entity.id
_entity.type
_entity.pdbx_description
1 polymer ?
#
loop_
_entity_poly.entity_id
_entity_poly.type
_entity_poly.pdbx_seq_one_letter_code
_entity_poly.pdbx_strand_id
1 'polypeptide(L)' 'VDGGPALILLMDWDRTGGRIQNDMSIRLRAMDVVIDENTRMELVRAMKPEGKTVESLAPFARELKGMMQVHDPTVWDNEE' A
#
# COMPACT_ATOMS: atom_id res chain seq x y z
N VAL A 1 2.05 -20.42 -4.62
CA VAL A 1 2.90 -19.28 -4.24
C VAL A 1 3.23 -18.58 -5.53
N ASP A 2 2.61 -17.43 -5.76
CA ASP A 2 2.36 -16.93 -7.10
C ASP A 2 3.52 -16.07 -7.65
N GLY A 3 4.69 -16.16 -7.02
CA GLY A 3 5.94 -15.50 -7.48
C GLY A 3 5.88 -13.97 -7.55
N GLY A 4 4.80 -13.35 -7.06
CA GLY A 4 4.61 -11.91 -7.06
C GLY A 4 5.49 -11.18 -6.05
N PRO A 5 5.49 -9.83 -6.09
CA PRO A 5 6.25 -9.02 -5.15
C PRO A 5 5.92 -9.41 -3.70
N ALA A 6 6.96 -9.60 -2.89
CA ALA A 6 6.81 -10.06 -1.53
C ALA A 6 6.30 -8.98 -0.57
N LEU A 7 6.32 -7.70 -0.99
CA LEU A 7 6.08 -6.56 -0.11
C LEU A 7 5.47 -5.37 -0.86
N ILE A 8 4.42 -4.78 -0.28
CA ILE A 8 4.01 -3.40 -0.58
C ILE A 8 4.55 -2.52 0.54
N LEU A 9 5.38 -1.54 0.20
CA LEU A 9 5.89 -0.56 1.16
C LEU A 9 5.03 0.71 1.07
N LEU A 10 4.45 1.16 2.18
CA LEU A 10 3.66 2.40 2.24
C LEU A 10 4.23 3.31 3.33
N MET A 11 4.83 4.41 2.91
CA MET A 11 5.17 5.54 3.78
C MET A 11 4.25 6.70 3.45
N ASP A 12 4.15 7.67 4.36
CA ASP A 12 3.45 8.93 4.12
C ASP A 12 3.87 9.54 2.78
N TRP A 13 2.91 10.05 2.03
CA TRP A 13 3.15 10.67 0.72
C TRP A 13 3.53 12.16 0.83
N ASP A 14 4.17 12.51 1.94
CA ASP A 14 4.88 13.76 2.14
C ASP A 14 6.35 13.64 1.68
N ARG A 15 7.13 14.71 1.88
CA ARG A 15 8.54 14.73 1.49
C ARG A 15 9.39 13.78 2.33
N THR A 16 9.07 13.58 3.60
CA THR A 16 9.86 12.75 4.50
C THR A 16 9.60 11.27 4.22
N GLY A 17 8.33 10.86 4.12
CA GLY A 17 7.95 9.51 3.78
C GLY A 17 8.45 9.11 2.39
N GLY A 18 8.42 10.01 1.39
CA GLY A 18 9.05 9.77 0.09
C GLY A 18 10.55 9.48 0.16
N ARG A 19 11.30 10.18 1.05
CA ARG A 19 12.73 9.91 1.27
C ARG A 19 12.97 8.58 1.96
N ILE A 20 12.19 8.29 3.02
CA ILE A 20 12.31 7.03 3.77
C ILE A 20 11.97 5.84 2.88
N GLN A 21 10.89 5.95 2.11
CA GLN A 21 10.48 4.95 1.14
C GLN A 21 11.61 4.62 0.17
N ASN A 22 12.25 5.63 -0.42
CA ASN A 22 13.34 5.42 -1.36
C ASN A 22 14.55 4.74 -0.70
N ASP A 23 14.98 5.21 0.47
CA ASP A 23 16.10 4.60 1.20
C ASP A 23 15.82 3.14 1.57
N MET A 24 14.61 2.85 2.05
CA MET A 24 14.19 1.51 2.43
C MET A 24 14.07 0.58 1.21
N SER A 25 13.48 1.06 0.10
CA SER A 25 13.38 0.29 -1.13
C SER A 25 14.74 -0.11 -1.68
N ILE A 26 15.73 0.78 -1.63
CA ILE A 26 17.11 0.46 -2.05
C ILE A 26 17.69 -0.67 -1.20
N ARG A 27 17.55 -0.59 0.13
CA ARG A 27 18.08 -1.61 1.07
C ARG A 27 17.39 -2.95 0.90
N LEU A 28 16.06 -2.96 0.76
CA LEU A 28 15.28 -4.18 0.57
C LEU A 28 15.61 -4.86 -0.77
N ARG A 29 15.73 -4.09 -1.86
CA ARG A 29 16.15 -4.62 -3.15
C ARG A 29 17.57 -5.19 -3.12
N ALA A 30 18.47 -4.62 -2.32
CA ALA A 30 19.80 -5.17 -2.10
C ALA A 30 19.80 -6.52 -1.33
N MET A 31 18.68 -6.87 -0.70
CA MET A 31 18.42 -8.17 -0.07
C MET A 31 17.56 -9.09 -0.96
N ASP A 32 17.49 -8.83 -2.27
CA ASP A 32 16.67 -9.55 -3.25
C ASP A 32 15.16 -9.55 -2.95
N VAL A 33 14.68 -8.57 -2.17
CA VAL A 33 13.24 -8.40 -1.92
C VAL A 33 12.60 -7.70 -3.12
N VAL A 34 11.57 -8.33 -3.69
CA VAL A 34 10.73 -7.73 -4.73
C VAL A 34 9.63 -6.89 -4.09
N ILE A 35 9.56 -5.61 -4.45
CA ILE A 35 8.60 -4.64 -3.90
C ILE A 35 7.58 -4.28 -4.99
N ASP A 36 6.29 -4.30 -4.66
CA ASP A 36 5.24 -3.72 -5.50
C ASP A 36 5.16 -2.22 -5.27
N GLU A 37 5.45 -1.46 -6.31
CA GLU A 37 5.37 0.00 -6.32
C GLU A 37 4.11 0.51 -7.01
N ASN A 38 3.40 -0.34 -7.77
CA ASN A 38 2.24 0.07 -8.54
C ASN A 38 1.05 0.41 -7.64
N THR A 39 0.73 -0.49 -6.70
CA THR A 39 -0.34 -0.25 -5.71
C THR A 39 -0.13 1.05 -4.96
N ARG A 40 1.12 1.31 -4.55
CA ARG A 40 1.47 2.56 -3.90
C ARG A 40 1.24 3.76 -4.79
N MET A 41 1.70 3.73 -6.04
CA MET A 41 1.57 4.87 -6.95
C MET A 41 0.10 5.24 -7.20
N GLU A 42 -0.78 4.24 -7.31
CA GLU A 42 -2.22 4.47 -7.42
C GLU A 42 -2.80 5.09 -6.14
N LEU A 43 -2.45 4.56 -4.96
CA LEU A 43 -2.88 5.15 -3.68
C LEU A 43 -2.40 6.59 -3.53
N VAL A 44 -1.14 6.90 -3.87
CA VAL A 44 -0.62 8.28 -3.79
C VAL A 44 -1.38 9.23 -4.72
N ARG A 45 -1.71 8.79 -5.94
CA ARG A 45 -2.47 9.62 -6.90
C ARG A 45 -3.87 9.93 -6.38
N ALA A 46 -4.55 8.94 -5.82
CA ALA A 46 -5.89 9.09 -5.28
C ALA A 46 -5.92 9.90 -3.98
N MET A 47 -4.94 9.69 -3.09
CA MET A 47 -4.99 10.17 -1.71
C MET A 47 -4.26 11.49 -1.46
N LYS A 48 -3.37 11.93 -2.36
CA LYS A 48 -2.64 13.21 -2.21
C LYS A 48 -3.55 14.45 -2.08
N PRO A 49 -4.73 14.53 -2.71
CA PRO A 49 -5.70 15.59 -2.45
C PRO A 49 -6.35 15.50 -1.06
N GLU A 50 -6.55 14.28 -0.55
CA GLU A 50 -7.30 14.00 0.68
C GLU A 50 -6.45 14.09 1.96
N GLY A 51 -5.12 13.98 1.83
CA GLY A 51 -4.20 14.05 2.95
C GLY A 51 -2.74 13.94 2.50
N LYS A 52 -1.81 13.90 3.47
CA LYS A 52 -0.37 13.66 3.21
C LYS A 52 0.18 12.40 3.89
N THR A 53 -0.66 11.72 4.67
CA THR A 53 -0.25 10.64 5.55
C THR A 53 -1.09 9.40 5.27
N VAL A 54 -0.54 8.21 5.53
CA VAL A 54 -1.23 6.94 5.25
C VAL A 54 -2.54 6.84 6.04
N GLU A 55 -2.63 7.43 7.23
CA GLU A 55 -3.84 7.44 8.06
C GLU A 55 -5.01 8.17 7.39
N SER A 56 -4.77 9.04 6.42
CA SER A 56 -5.87 9.67 5.69
C SER A 56 -6.64 8.68 4.80
N LEU A 57 -6.17 7.43 4.67
CA LEU A 57 -6.90 6.32 4.07
C LEU A 57 -8.01 5.79 5.00
N ALA A 58 -7.89 5.97 6.32
CA ALA A 58 -8.79 5.39 7.31
C ALA A 58 -10.28 5.69 7.08
N PRO A 59 -10.69 6.92 6.69
CA PRO A 59 -12.10 7.21 6.38
C PRO A 59 -12.67 6.37 5.22
N PHE A 60 -11.82 5.95 4.28
CA PHE A 60 -12.19 5.19 3.08
C PHE A 60 -12.14 3.68 3.29
N ALA A 61 -11.60 3.20 4.43
CA ALA A 61 -11.36 1.79 4.67
C ALA A 61 -12.61 0.91 4.53
N ARG A 62 -13.77 1.41 4.99
CA ARG A 62 -15.05 0.66 4.86
C ARG A 62 -15.48 0.50 3.41
N GLU A 63 -15.37 1.56 2.62
CA GLU A 63 -15.76 1.55 1.21
C GLU A 63 -14.81 0.68 0.39
N LEU A 64 -13.49 0.87 0.60
CA LEU A 64 -12.46 0.04 -0.03
C LEU A 64 -12.65 -1.45 0.29
N LYS A 65 -12.93 -1.79 1.56
CA LYS A 65 -13.23 -3.17 1.95
C LYS A 65 -14.42 -3.73 1.18
N GLY A 66 -15.50 -2.97 1.04
CA GLY A 66 -16.67 -3.38 0.25
C GLY A 66 -16.34 -3.61 -1.23
N MET A 67 -15.52 -2.75 -1.84
CA MET A 67 -15.06 -2.93 -3.23
C MET A 67 -14.15 -4.15 -3.37
N MET A 68 -13.22 -4.36 -2.44
CA MET A 68 -12.31 -5.49 -2.44
C MET A 68 -13.06 -6.82 -2.32
N GLN A 69 -14.09 -6.90 -1.49
CA GLN A 69 -14.92 -8.11 -1.36
C GLN A 69 -15.60 -8.55 -2.67
N VAL A 70 -15.89 -7.62 -3.59
CA VAL A 70 -16.45 -7.96 -4.91
C VAL A 70 -15.42 -8.73 -5.76
N HIS A 71 -14.14 -8.40 -5.61
CA HIS A 71 -13.05 -8.98 -6.38
C HIS A 71 -12.36 -10.15 -5.68
N ASP A 72 -12.42 -10.17 -4.34
CA ASP A 72 -11.85 -11.20 -3.47
C ASP A 72 -12.81 -11.52 -2.30
N PRO A 73 -13.84 -12.35 -2.56
CA PRO A 73 -14.91 -12.61 -1.61
C PRO A 73 -14.53 -13.56 -0.46
N THR A 74 -13.38 -14.25 -0.54
CA THR A 74 -13.08 -15.38 0.36
C THR A 74 -12.08 -15.07 1.48
N VAL A 75 -11.43 -13.91 1.46
CA VAL A 75 -10.32 -13.59 2.39
C VAL A 75 -10.78 -12.99 3.72
N TRP A 76 -12.00 -12.47 3.80
CA TRP A 76 -12.42 -11.59 4.90
C TRP A 76 -13.39 -12.20 5.93
N ASP A 77 -13.70 -13.50 5.81
CA ASP A 77 -14.65 -14.22 6.67
C ASP A 77 -14.02 -14.76 7.98
N ASN A 78 -12.73 -14.48 8.25
CA ASN A 78 -11.97 -15.06 9.38
C ASN A 78 -11.59 -14.07 10.49
N GLU A 79 -12.29 -12.94 10.64
CA GLU A 79 -12.11 -12.04 11.79
C GLU A 79 -13.44 -11.94 12.56
N GLU A 80 -13.71 -12.95 13.41
CA GLU A 80 -14.61 -12.85 14.58
C GLU A 80 -13.93 -12.10 15.73
#